data_AF-A0AAU5B1C7-F1
#
_entry.id   AF-A0AAU5B1C7-F1
#
_cell.length_a   1.000
_cell.length_b   1.000
_cell.length_c   1.000
_cell.angle_alpha   90.00
_cell.angle_beta   90.00
_cell.angle_gamma   90.00
#
_symmetry.space_group_name_H-M   'P 1'
#
loop_
_entity.id
_entity.type
_entity.pdbx_description
1 polymer ?
#
loop_
_entity_poly.entity_id
_entity_poly.type
_entity_poly.pdbx_seq_one_letter_code
_entity_poly.pdbx_strand_id
1 'polypeptide(L)'
;MLLRFVSRVLLVLLAVLLPVGCSSTATTGAGTTATGTGTGTVKLSQLPAEARRTVALIDRGGPFPYAKDGVVFGNYEKLLPRQKRGFYHEYTVRTPGSRDRGARRIVTGQDGKIYYTDDHYKSFRTVLR
;
A
#
# COMPACT_ATOMS: atom_id res chain seq x y z
N MET A 1 -32.35 8.88 -25.05
CA MET A 1 -31.90 10.24 -25.48
C MET A 1 -33.07 11.16 -25.22
N LEU A 2 -33.05 12.18 -24.36
CA LEU A 2 -31.99 13.11 -23.99
C LEU A 2 -32.28 13.66 -22.58
N LEU A 3 -31.22 13.77 -21.78
CA LEU A 3 -31.17 14.45 -20.49
C LEU A 3 -31.30 15.97 -20.72
N ARG A 4 -32.20 16.66 -20.01
CA ARG A 4 -32.17 18.14 -19.92
C ARG A 4 -32.37 18.60 -18.48
N PHE A 5 -31.26 19.08 -17.95
CA PHE A 5 -31.11 19.92 -16.77
C PHE A 5 -32.08 21.10 -16.80
N VAL A 6 -32.80 21.32 -15.70
CA VAL A 6 -33.28 22.66 -15.35
C VAL A 6 -32.87 22.91 -13.90
N SER A 7 -31.94 23.83 -13.76
CA SER A 7 -31.40 24.33 -12.50
C SER A 7 -32.18 25.57 -12.09
N ARG A 8 -32.19 25.85 -10.77
CA ARG A 8 -32.46 27.12 -10.07
C ARG A 8 -33.83 27.26 -9.39
N VAL A 9 -33.82 27.20 -8.06
CA VAL A 9 -34.58 28.07 -7.11
C VAL A 9 -33.73 28.10 -5.82
N LEU A 10 -32.93 29.15 -5.56
CA LEU A 10 -33.21 30.43 -4.89
C LEU A 10 -33.19 30.37 -3.33
N LEU A 11 -32.09 30.90 -2.77
CA LEU A 11 -31.89 31.72 -1.55
C LEU A 11 -32.87 31.63 -0.37
N VAL A 12 -32.35 31.45 0.86
CA VAL A 12 -32.66 32.26 2.06
C VAL A 12 -31.48 32.22 3.07
N LEU A 13 -31.10 33.40 3.58
CA LEU A 13 -30.16 33.67 4.69
C LEU A 13 -30.69 33.23 6.06
N LEU A 14 -29.82 32.84 7.01
CA LEU A 14 -29.78 33.44 8.36
C LEU A 14 -28.54 33.00 9.17
N ALA A 15 -27.93 33.95 9.86
CA ALA A 15 -26.84 33.80 10.80
C ALA A 15 -27.27 33.10 12.11
N VAL A 16 -26.31 32.59 12.91
CA VAL A 16 -26.21 32.72 14.39
C VAL A 16 -24.97 31.99 14.93
N LEU A 17 -24.38 32.59 15.97
CA LEU A 17 -23.12 32.31 16.67
C LEU A 17 -23.01 30.95 17.37
N LEU A 18 -21.77 30.45 17.53
CA LEU A 18 -21.11 30.05 18.81
C LEU A 18 -19.77 29.34 18.53
N PRO A 19 -18.60 29.76 19.08
CA PRO A 19 -17.42 28.91 19.12
C PRO A 19 -17.41 28.09 20.41
N VAL A 20 -18.00 26.89 20.37
CA VAL A 20 -17.74 25.89 21.41
C VAL A 20 -16.40 25.22 21.09
N GLY A 21 -15.41 25.51 21.92
CA GLY A 21 -14.13 24.81 21.92
C GLY A 21 -14.31 23.35 22.33
N CYS A 22 -13.72 22.45 21.56
CA CYS A 22 -13.36 21.11 21.99
C CYS A 22 -11.85 20.97 21.81
N SER A 23 -11.15 20.84 22.94
CA SER A 23 -9.74 20.52 23.02
C SER A 23 -9.52 19.09 22.51
N SER A 24 -8.90 18.94 21.34
CA SER A 24 -8.42 17.64 20.88
C SER A 24 -7.04 17.39 21.47
N THR A 25 -6.95 16.53 22.47
CA THR A 25 -5.71 15.91 22.91
C THR A 25 -5.05 15.19 21.73
N ALA A 26 -3.95 15.76 21.23
CA ALA A 26 -3.09 15.11 20.26
C ALA A 26 -2.34 13.97 20.95
N THR A 27 -2.92 12.77 20.93
CA THR A 27 -2.15 11.54 21.18
C THR A 27 -1.19 11.37 20.02
N THR A 28 0.11 11.51 20.30
CA THR A 28 1.22 11.18 19.41
C THR A 28 1.21 9.67 19.11
N GLY A 29 0.34 9.25 18.21
CA GLY A 29 0.52 8.03 17.46
C GLY A 29 1.55 8.32 16.38
N ALA A 30 2.73 7.72 16.48
CA ALA A 30 3.74 7.70 15.44
C ALA A 30 3.20 6.97 14.19
N GLY A 31 2.28 7.61 13.48
CA GLY A 31 1.94 7.32 12.10
C GLY A 31 2.97 8.03 11.25
N THR A 32 4.05 7.36 10.91
CA THR A 32 4.98 7.84 9.89
C THR A 32 4.18 8.10 8.62
N THR A 33 4.01 9.38 8.33
CA THR A 33 3.58 9.91 7.05
C THR A 33 4.47 9.32 5.95
N ALA A 34 3.86 8.61 5.01
CA ALA A 34 4.47 8.33 3.71
C ALA A 34 3.43 8.61 2.62
N THR A 35 3.09 9.90 2.49
CA THR A 35 2.51 10.43 1.26
C THR A 35 3.66 10.66 0.29
N GLY A 36 3.77 9.85 -0.77
CA GLY A 36 4.80 10.05 -1.78
C GLY A 36 4.83 8.96 -2.83
N THR A 37 4.43 9.33 -4.04
CA THR A 37 4.69 8.66 -5.32
C THR A 37 6.10 8.07 -5.32
N GLY A 38 6.22 6.76 -5.53
CA GLY A 38 7.33 5.95 -5.02
C GLY A 38 8.74 6.43 -5.32
N THR A 39 9.62 6.44 -4.30
CA THR A 39 11.08 6.21 -4.41
C THR A 39 11.72 6.13 -3.01
N GLY A 40 11.22 5.23 -2.16
CA GLY A 40 11.87 4.95 -0.88
C GLY A 40 12.82 3.76 -0.97
N THR A 41 13.92 3.79 -0.22
CA THR A 41 14.75 2.60 0.03
C THR A 41 14.67 2.25 1.51
N VAL A 42 14.65 0.97 1.86
CA VAL A 42 14.57 0.47 3.24
C VAL A 42 15.47 -0.75 3.42
N LYS A 43 16.17 -0.86 4.56
CA LYS A 43 16.94 -2.08 4.84
C LYS A 43 16.00 -3.22 5.22
N LEU A 44 16.33 -4.45 4.83
CA LEU A 44 15.57 -5.65 5.17
C LEU A 44 15.36 -5.77 6.68
N SER A 45 16.39 -5.45 7.48
CA SER A 45 16.34 -5.45 8.94
C SER A 45 15.31 -4.48 9.54
N GLN A 46 14.94 -3.42 8.81
CA GLN A 46 13.97 -2.41 9.24
C GLN A 46 12.53 -2.76 8.85
N LEU A 47 12.33 -3.83 8.07
CA LEU A 47 10.98 -4.28 7.72
C LEU A 47 10.28 -4.97 8.91
N PRO A 48 8.94 -4.96 8.93
CA PRO A 48 8.16 -5.80 9.85
C PRO A 48 8.63 -7.25 9.84
N ALA A 49 8.54 -7.94 10.98
CA ALA A 49 9.01 -9.31 11.12
C ALA A 49 8.35 -10.26 10.11
N GLU A 50 7.07 -10.03 9.78
CA GLU A 50 6.32 -10.80 8.79
C GLU A 50 6.91 -10.63 7.38
N ALA A 51 7.31 -9.41 7.00
CA ALA A 51 7.92 -9.17 5.70
C ALA A 51 9.29 -9.84 5.59
N ARG A 52 10.11 -9.79 6.65
CA ARG A 52 11.39 -10.50 6.72
C ARG A 52 11.20 -12.01 6.59
N ARG A 53 10.17 -12.57 7.23
CA ARG A 53 9.81 -13.99 7.08
C ARG A 53 9.38 -14.33 5.66
N THR A 54 8.59 -13.47 5.01
CA THR A 54 8.22 -13.65 3.59
C THR A 54 9.46 -13.63 2.68
N VAL A 55 10.42 -12.74 2.91
CA VAL A 55 11.69 -12.75 2.17
C VAL A 55 12.45 -14.06 2.38
N ALA A 56 12.57 -14.54 3.62
CA ALA A 56 13.21 -15.83 3.89
C ALA A 56 12.48 -17.04 3.26
N LEU A 57 11.15 -16.97 3.12
CA LEU A 57 10.35 -17.95 2.37
C LEU A 57 10.67 -17.91 0.88
N ILE A 58 10.80 -16.72 0.30
CA ILE A 58 11.17 -16.53 -1.11
C ILE A 58 12.56 -17.11 -1.36
N ASP A 59 13.53 -16.82 -0.49
CA ASP A 59 14.92 -17.27 -0.64
C ASP A 59 15.07 -18.79 -0.66
N ARG A 60 14.22 -19.51 0.06
CA ARG A 60 14.21 -20.98 0.09
C ARG A 60 13.23 -21.63 -0.90
N GLY A 61 12.49 -20.84 -1.68
CA GLY A 61 11.51 -21.33 -2.66
C GLY A 61 10.19 -21.84 -2.08
N GLY A 62 9.80 -21.41 -0.88
CA GLY A 62 8.53 -21.80 -0.23
C GLY A 62 8.68 -22.85 0.90
N PRO A 63 7.62 -23.61 1.24
CA PRO A 63 6.25 -23.50 0.73
C PRO A 63 5.62 -22.16 1.07
N PHE A 64 4.77 -21.63 0.19
CA PHE A 64 4.10 -20.35 0.39
C PHE A 64 2.71 -20.54 1.02
N PRO A 65 2.34 -19.71 2.01
CA PRO A 65 1.11 -19.92 2.79
C PRO A 65 -0.18 -19.52 2.05
N TYR A 66 -0.10 -18.67 1.02
CA TYR A 66 -1.29 -18.23 0.29
C TYR A 66 -1.27 -18.70 -1.16
N ALA A 67 -2.43 -19.09 -1.69
CA ALA A 67 -2.59 -19.60 -3.05
C ALA A 67 -2.19 -18.61 -4.17
N LYS A 68 -2.09 -17.31 -3.84
CA LYS A 68 -1.66 -16.26 -4.77
C LYS A 68 -0.18 -15.89 -4.64
N ASP A 69 0.55 -16.50 -3.71
CA ASP A 69 1.97 -16.22 -3.56
C ASP A 69 2.75 -16.83 -4.72
N GLY A 70 3.66 -16.04 -5.31
CA GLY A 70 4.45 -16.43 -6.48
C GLY A 70 3.74 -16.23 -7.82
N VAL A 71 2.54 -15.64 -7.86
CA VAL A 71 1.90 -15.28 -9.15
C VAL A 71 2.56 -14.03 -9.74
N VAL A 72 2.41 -13.85 -11.05
CA VAL A 72 2.93 -12.69 -11.77
C VAL A 72 2.27 -11.39 -11.27
N PHE A 73 3.10 -10.41 -10.90
CA PHE A 73 2.68 -9.05 -10.64
C PHE A 73 2.74 -8.22 -11.93
N GLY A 74 1.61 -7.60 -12.29
CA GLY A 74 1.46 -6.94 -13.60
C GLY A 74 2.14 -5.58 -13.72
N ASN A 75 2.39 -4.87 -12.61
CA ASN A 75 2.92 -3.50 -12.60
C ASN A 75 2.16 -2.54 -13.55
N TYR A 76 0.82 -2.58 -13.53
CA TYR A 76 -0.05 -1.82 -14.45
C TYR A 76 0.04 -0.31 -14.23
N GLU A 77 0.20 0.09 -12.97
CA GLU A 77 0.36 1.46 -12.48
C GLU A 77 1.79 1.99 -12.73
N LYS A 78 2.71 1.12 -13.17
CA LYS A 78 4.10 1.45 -13.55
C LYS A 78 4.89 2.13 -12.43
N LEU A 79 4.62 1.74 -11.18
CA LEU A 79 5.34 2.23 -10.00
C LEU A 79 6.72 1.57 -9.84
N LEU A 80 6.93 0.40 -10.45
CA LEU A 80 8.23 -0.25 -10.57
C LEU A 80 8.79 -0.03 -11.99
N PRO A 81 10.13 -0.16 -12.19
CA PRO A 81 10.73 -0.07 -13.52
C PRO A 81 10.02 -0.95 -14.56
N ARG A 82 9.84 -0.42 -15.77
CA ARG A 82 9.17 -1.13 -16.87
C ARG A 82 10.01 -2.34 -17.28
N GLN A 83 9.39 -3.52 -17.27
CA GLN A 83 10.02 -4.79 -17.61
C GLN A 83 9.04 -5.66 -18.41
N LYS A 84 9.54 -6.74 -19.01
CA LYS A 84 8.71 -7.73 -19.72
C LYS A 84 7.67 -8.39 -18.78
N ARG A 85 6.56 -8.88 -19.34
CA ARG A 85 5.55 -9.64 -18.57
C ARG A 85 6.21 -10.86 -17.91
N GLY A 86 5.83 -11.14 -16.66
CA GLY A 86 6.42 -12.24 -15.88
C GLY A 86 7.74 -11.89 -15.21
N PHE A 87 8.24 -10.66 -15.35
CA PHE A 87 9.45 -10.22 -14.64
C PHE A 87 9.22 -10.09 -13.13
N TYR A 88 8.05 -9.64 -12.71
CA TYR A 88 7.71 -9.44 -11.30
C TYR A 88 6.78 -10.53 -10.79
N HIS A 89 6.98 -10.94 -9.53
CA HIS A 89 6.11 -11.86 -8.81
C HIS A 89 5.75 -11.29 -7.44
N GLU A 90 4.53 -11.56 -6.96
CA GLU A 90 4.05 -11.05 -5.67
C GLU A 90 3.94 -12.14 -4.59
N TYR A 91 4.13 -11.72 -3.35
CA TYR A 91 4.04 -12.57 -2.17
C TYR A 91 3.35 -11.81 -1.04
N THR A 92 2.46 -12.51 -0.35
CA THR A 92 1.71 -11.96 0.78
C THR A 92 2.62 -11.76 1.98
N VAL A 93 2.50 -10.58 2.60
CA VAL A 93 3.04 -10.34 3.94
C VAL A 93 1.87 -10.36 4.91
N ARG A 94 1.87 -11.32 5.84
CA ARG A 94 0.79 -11.45 6.82
C ARG A 94 0.65 -10.15 7.62
N THR A 95 -0.58 -9.69 7.78
CA THR A 95 -0.91 -8.58 8.69
C THR A 95 -1.47 -9.18 9.98
N PRO A 96 -0.79 -9.03 11.14
CA PRO A 96 -1.29 -9.54 12.41
C PRO A 96 -2.72 -9.05 12.69
N GLY A 97 -3.58 -9.96 13.13
CA GLY A 97 -4.99 -9.67 13.40
C GLY A 97 -5.90 -9.56 12.18
N SER A 98 -5.38 -9.54 10.95
CA SER A 98 -6.24 -9.56 9.77
C SER A 98 -6.90 -10.93 9.58
N ARG A 99 -8.17 -10.91 9.15
CA ARG A 99 -8.94 -12.10 8.72
C ARG A 99 -8.68 -12.48 7.26
N ASP A 100 -8.06 -11.59 6.50
CA ASP A 100 -7.72 -11.77 5.08
C ASP A 100 -6.20 -11.67 4.86
N ARG A 101 -5.78 -11.61 3.59
CA ARG A 101 -4.36 -11.47 3.18
C ARG A 101 -3.73 -10.12 3.59
N GLY A 102 -4.54 -9.14 4.00
CA GLY A 102 -4.12 -7.77 4.29
C GLY A 102 -3.63 -7.00 3.06
N ALA A 103 -3.11 -5.81 3.28
CA ALA A 103 -2.61 -4.91 2.23
C ALA A 103 -1.11 -5.09 1.92
N ARG A 104 -0.35 -5.77 2.78
CA ARG A 104 1.11 -5.80 2.73
C ARG A 104 1.62 -6.88 1.76
N ARG A 105 2.61 -6.55 0.94
CA ARG A 105 3.20 -7.47 -0.05
C ARG A 105 4.70 -7.28 -0.19
N ILE A 106 5.38 -8.36 -0.57
CA ILE A 106 6.69 -8.33 -1.20
C ILE A 106 6.49 -8.57 -2.70
N VAL A 107 7.20 -7.79 -3.53
CA VAL A 107 7.31 -8.03 -4.96
C VAL A 107 8.77 -8.27 -5.31
N THR A 108 9.08 -9.33 -6.03
CA THR A 108 10.45 -9.64 -6.48
C THR A 108 10.58 -9.48 -7.99
N GLY A 109 11.69 -8.92 -8.44
CA GLY A 109 12.11 -8.95 -9.85
C GLY A 109 12.97 -10.18 -10.15
N GLN A 110 13.00 -10.61 -11.41
CA GLN A 110 13.92 -11.65 -11.90
C GLN A 110 15.41 -11.28 -11.71
N ASP A 111 15.71 -9.98 -11.57
CA ASP A 111 17.05 -9.46 -11.27
C ASP A 111 17.40 -9.53 -9.76
N GLY A 112 16.58 -10.19 -8.95
CA GLY A 112 16.80 -10.35 -7.51
C GLY A 112 16.43 -9.12 -6.68
N LYS A 113 15.95 -8.04 -7.29
CA LYS A 113 15.48 -6.87 -6.54
C LYS A 113 14.19 -7.20 -5.79
N ILE A 114 14.07 -6.63 -4.60
CA ILE A 114 12.93 -6.80 -3.71
C ILE A 114 12.29 -5.45 -3.47
N TYR A 115 10.97 -5.42 -3.55
CA TYR A 115 10.14 -4.26 -3.27
C TYR A 115 9.12 -4.61 -2.20
N TYR A 116 8.86 -3.67 -1.30
CA TYR A 116 7.86 -3.80 -0.25
C TYR A 116 6.78 -2.73 -0.43
N THR A 117 5.53 -3.16 -0.27
CA THR A 117 4.35 -2.28 -0.17
C THR A 117 3.58 -2.64 1.09
N ASP A 118 3.16 -1.64 1.85
CA ASP A 118 2.26 -1.76 3.01
C ASP A 118 0.85 -1.23 2.76
N ASP A 119 0.57 -0.81 1.52
CA ASP A 119 -0.63 -0.06 1.15
C ASP A 119 -1.36 -0.63 -0.08
N HIS A 120 -1.15 -1.93 -0.36
CA HIS A 120 -1.75 -2.66 -1.47
C HIS A 120 -1.38 -2.06 -2.84
N TYR A 121 -0.08 -1.97 -3.10
CA TYR A 121 0.54 -1.51 -4.35
C TYR A 121 0.33 -0.03 -4.68
N LYS A 122 -0.06 0.81 -3.70
CA LYS A 122 -0.18 2.26 -3.92
C LYS A 122 1.19 2.95 -3.87
N SER A 123 2.13 2.40 -3.11
CA SER A 123 3.53 2.84 -3.07
C SER A 123 4.47 1.66 -2.86
N PHE A 124 5.74 1.87 -3.19
CA PHE A 124 6.79 0.87 -3.02
C PHE A 124 8.04 1.46 -2.39
N ARG A 125 8.72 0.62 -1.61
CA ARG A 125 10.10 0.83 -1.14
C ARG A 125 11.00 -0.29 -1.66
N THR A 126 12.14 0.05 -2.23
CA THR A 126 13.18 -0.92 -2.58
C THR A 126 13.84 -1.43 -1.31
N VAL A 127 13.94 -2.75 -1.18
CA VAL A 127 14.52 -3.39 0.00
C VAL A 127 15.99 -3.69 -0.26
N LEU A 128 16.88 -3.13 0.56
CA LEU A 128 18.30 -3.46 0.56
C LEU A 128 18.58 -4.59 1.54
N ARG A 129 19.43 -5.53 1.14
CA ARG A 129 19.94 -6.58 2.02
C ARG A 129 21.15 -6.10 2.80
#